data_AF-A0A951C7U9-F1
#
_entry.id   AF-A0A951C7U9-F1
#
_cell.length_a   1.000
_cell.length_b   1.000
_cell.length_c   1.000
_cell.angle_alpha   90.00
_cell.angle_beta   90.00
_cell.angle_gamma   90.00
#
_symmetry.space_group_name_H-M   'P 1'
#
loop_
_entity.id
_entity.type
_entity.pdbx_description
1 polymer ?
#
loop_
_entity_poly.entity_id
_entity_poly.type
_entity_poly.pdbx_seq_one_letter_code
_entity_poly.pdbx_strand_id
1 'polypeptide(L)'
;MKTKDTDRVREYALREYIEPARRHGEITVRIVAGEVQKALGLHNRSPLVCNALRSRKLLEQNHLALVKAEGPPGGMSTTMTFTYRLLDAGKEQTKPQADGLLSLYGIGKEVFASLGGGEAFIRSERENFYGDKKEHP
;
A
#
# COMPACT_ATOMS: atom_id res chain seq x y z
N MET A 1 14.17 21.76 20.31
CA MET A 1 12.73 21.79 19.93
C MET A 1 12.58 21.37 18.46
N LYS A 2 12.19 20.13 18.18
CA LYS A 2 11.83 19.72 16.81
C LYS A 2 10.43 20.29 16.54
N THR A 3 10.34 21.18 15.56
CA THR A 3 9.12 21.92 15.18
C THR A 3 8.05 20.95 14.71
N LYS A 4 6.96 20.82 15.49
CA LYS A 4 5.79 19.98 15.17
C LYS A 4 5.28 20.20 13.74
N ASP A 5 5.38 21.43 13.23
CA ASP A 5 4.97 21.78 11.87
C ASP A 5 5.82 21.11 10.79
N THR A 6 7.12 20.91 11.03
CA THR A 6 8.01 20.22 10.09
C THR A 6 7.62 18.74 9.97
N ASP A 7 7.35 18.09 11.09
CA ASP A 7 6.94 16.68 11.09
C ASP A 7 5.53 16.51 10.48
N ARG A 8 4.61 17.46 10.69
CA ARG A 8 3.31 17.51 9.99
C ARG A 8 3.45 17.59 8.46
N VAL A 9 4.36 18.44 7.97
CA VAL A 9 4.64 18.54 6.53
C VAL A 9 5.15 17.21 5.98
N ARG A 10 6.03 16.52 6.71
CA ARG A 10 6.54 15.21 6.30
C ARG A 10 5.45 14.15 6.23
N GLU A 11 4.62 14.06 7.26
CA GLU A 11 3.53 13.09 7.33
C GLU A 11 2.50 13.32 6.22
N TYR A 12 2.14 14.59 5.96
CA TYR A 12 1.23 14.92 4.88
C TYR A 12 1.80 14.58 3.50
N ALA A 13 3.07 14.95 3.25
CA ALA A 13 3.74 14.60 1.99
C ALA A 13 3.77 13.09 1.75
N LEU A 14 3.91 12.31 2.83
CA LEU A 14 3.89 10.85 2.75
C LEU A 14 2.53 10.31 2.37
N ARG A 15 1.51 10.64 3.15
CA ARG A 15 0.17 10.06 3.00
C ARG A 15 -0.50 10.47 1.69
N GLU A 16 -0.30 11.72 1.27
CA GLU A 16 -1.02 12.27 0.12
C GLU A 16 -0.28 12.10 -1.21
N TYR A 17 1.06 12.03 -1.22
CA TYR A 17 1.82 11.93 -2.47
C TYR A 17 2.60 10.62 -2.59
N ILE A 18 3.33 10.22 -1.54
CA ILE A 18 4.26 9.08 -1.64
C ILE A 18 3.53 7.75 -1.53
N GLU A 19 2.62 7.58 -0.58
CA GLU A 19 1.81 6.36 -0.42
C GLU A 19 0.94 6.03 -1.64
N PRO A 20 0.18 6.97 -2.24
CA PRO A 20 -0.55 6.67 -3.47
C PRO A 20 0.40 6.35 -4.61
N ALA A 21 1.47 7.12 -4.82
CA ALA A 21 2.44 6.82 -5.88
C ALA A 21 3.08 5.44 -5.73
N ARG A 22 3.40 5.00 -4.50
CA ARG A 22 3.86 3.64 -4.23
C ARG A 22 2.80 2.59 -4.56
N ARG A 23 1.54 2.83 -4.19
CA ARG A 23 0.43 1.92 -4.52
C ARG A 23 0.19 1.81 -6.03
N HIS A 24 0.42 2.89 -6.77
CA HIS A 24 0.32 2.91 -8.23
C HIS A 24 1.57 2.40 -8.95
N GLY A 25 2.66 2.09 -8.25
CA GLY A 25 3.93 1.68 -8.85
C GLY A 25 4.67 2.81 -9.57
N GLU A 26 4.37 4.07 -9.23
CA GLU A 26 5.02 5.22 -9.85
C GLU A 26 6.47 5.40 -9.36
N ILE A 27 7.37 5.64 -10.32
CA ILE A 27 8.81 5.81 -10.05
C ILE A 27 9.13 7.24 -9.64
N THR A 28 8.28 8.21 -10.02
CA THR A 28 8.55 9.63 -9.85
C THR A 28 7.32 10.35 -9.31
N VAL A 29 7.50 11.18 -8.28
CA VAL A 29 6.45 11.98 -7.64
C VAL A 29 6.80 13.45 -7.72
N ARG A 30 5.81 14.28 -8.05
CA ARG A 30 5.94 15.73 -8.11
C ARG A 30 5.13 16.35 -6.98
N ILE A 31 5.78 17.16 -6.15
CA ILE A 31 5.16 17.84 -5.01
C ILE A 31 5.38 19.33 -5.17
N VAL A 32 4.31 20.12 -5.11
CA VAL A 32 4.37 21.58 -5.14
C VAL A 32 4.29 22.10 -3.71
N ALA A 33 5.25 22.93 -3.31
CA ALA A 33 5.34 23.46 -1.95
C ALA A 33 4.10 24.26 -1.54
N GLY A 34 3.49 24.99 -2.48
CA GLY A 34 2.27 25.77 -2.26
C GLY A 34 1.04 24.93 -2.02
N GLU A 35 0.92 23.78 -2.69
CA GLU A 35 -0.16 22.82 -2.45
C GLU A 35 -0.05 22.25 -1.03
N VAL A 36 1.15 21.85 -0.62
CA VAL A 36 1.41 21.35 0.74
C VAL A 36 1.17 22.44 1.78
N GLN A 37 1.60 23.67 1.52
CA GLN A 37 1.37 24.81 2.42
C GLN A 37 -0.12 25.09 2.58
N LYS A 38 -0.87 25.12 1.47
CA LYS A 38 -2.32 25.39 1.44
C LYS A 38 -3.09 24.29 2.15
N ALA A 39 -2.75 23.03 1.89
CA ALA A 39 -3.39 21.88 2.53
C ALA A 39 -3.20 21.86 4.05
N LEU A 40 -2.04 22.28 4.54
CA LEU A 40 -1.75 22.33 5.98
C LEU A 40 -2.19 23.64 6.64
N GLY A 41 -2.76 24.59 5.89
CA GLY A 41 -3.16 25.90 6.40
C GLY A 41 -2.01 26.72 6.99
N LEU A 42 -0.78 26.49 6.52
CA LEU A 42 0.42 27.12 7.07
C LEU A 42 0.64 28.51 6.44
N HIS A 43 0.11 29.56 7.07
CA HIS A 43 0.28 30.94 6.59
C HIS A 43 1.70 31.46 6.87
N ASN A 44 2.34 32.05 5.85
CA ASN A 44 3.68 32.67 5.93
C ASN A 44 4.83 31.73 6.37
N ARG A 45 4.71 30.43 6.10
CA ARG A 45 5.69 29.40 6.49
C ARG A 45 6.23 28.61 5.28
N SER A 46 6.18 29.18 4.08
CA SER A 46 6.76 28.59 2.86
C SER A 46 8.21 28.09 3.01
N PRO A 47 9.15 28.83 3.66
CA PRO A 47 10.51 28.33 3.84
C PRO A 47 10.59 27.12 4.78
N LEU A 48 9.67 26.98 5.74
CA LEU A 48 9.59 25.80 6.61
C LEU A 48 9.20 24.57 5.80
N VAL A 49 8.21 24.71 4.91
CA VAL A 49 7.76 23.63 4.00
C VAL A 49 8.91 23.22 3.08
N CYS A 50 9.59 24.16 2.42
CA CYS A 50 10.74 23.86 1.58
C CYS A 50 11.87 23.15 2.35
N ASN A 51 12.18 23.59 3.58
CA ASN A 51 13.18 22.93 4.42
C ASN A 51 12.74 21.51 4.85
N ALA A 52 11.46 21.30 5.14
CA ALA A 52 10.92 19.98 5.47
C ALA A 52 11.02 19.03 4.26
N LEU A 53 10.63 19.51 3.08
CA LEU A 53 10.67 18.78 1.81
C LEU A 53 12.10 18.49 1.32
N ARG A 54 13.06 19.36 1.63
CA ARG A 54 14.50 19.15 1.33
C ARG A 54 15.23 18.37 2.44
N SER A 55 14.58 18.10 3.57
CA SER A 55 15.26 17.48 4.70
C SER A 55 15.69 16.04 4.39
N ARG A 56 16.96 15.74 4.67
CA ARG A 56 17.52 14.37 4.50
C ARG A 56 16.71 13.33 5.25
N LYS A 57 16.20 13.68 6.44
CA LYS A 57 15.31 12.81 7.22
C LYS A 57 14.09 12.34 6.40
N LEU A 58 13.45 13.20 5.63
CA LEU A 58 12.33 12.78 4.77
C LEU A 58 12.80 11.91 3.60
N LEU A 59 13.93 12.24 2.98
CA LEU A 59 14.48 11.50 1.85
C LEU A 59 14.93 10.09 2.25
N GLU A 60 15.71 9.97 3.32
CA GLU A 60 16.30 8.72 3.79
C GLU A 60 15.24 7.79 4.41
N GLN A 61 14.37 8.31 5.29
CA GLN A 61 13.34 7.48 5.93
C GLN A 61 12.33 6.90 4.94
N ASN A 62 12.15 7.55 3.79
CA ASN A 62 11.14 7.17 2.81
C ASN A 62 11.76 6.73 1.47
N HIS A 63 13.08 6.49 1.43
CA HIS A 63 13.82 6.05 0.24
C HIS A 63 13.49 6.89 -1.01
N LEU A 64 13.54 8.21 -0.87
CA LEU A 64 13.29 9.16 -1.95
C LEU A 64 14.61 9.81 -2.37
N ALA A 65 14.76 10.05 -3.66
CA ALA A 65 15.83 10.86 -4.22
C ALA A 65 15.24 12.14 -4.82
N LEU A 66 15.65 13.31 -4.33
CA LEU A 66 15.27 14.57 -4.97
C LEU A 66 15.98 14.68 -6.33
N VAL A 67 15.21 14.64 -7.43
CA VAL A 67 15.72 14.69 -8.80
C VAL A 67 15.87 16.15 -9.26
N LYS A 68 14.85 16.96 -8.98
CA LYS A 68 14.78 18.33 -9.48
C LYS A 68 13.97 19.20 -8.54
N ALA A 69 14.40 20.44 -8.38
CA ALA A 69 13.64 21.47 -7.70
C ALA A 69 13.56 22.67 -8.66
N GLU A 70 12.35 22.98 -9.13
CA GLU A 70 12.10 24.05 -10.08
C GLU A 70 11.17 25.08 -9.45
N GLY A 71 11.49 26.36 -9.61
CA GLY A 71 10.66 27.43 -9.09
C GLY A 71 11.09 28.79 -9.62
N PRO A 72 10.26 29.84 -9.40
CA PRO A 72 10.61 31.20 -9.76
C PRO A 72 11.89 31.65 -9.04
N PRO A 73 12.64 32.61 -9.61
CA PRO A 73 14.03 32.95 -9.21
C PRO A 73 14.20 33.39 -7.75
N GLY A 74 13.12 33.61 -7.01
CA GLY A 74 13.14 33.90 -5.58
C GLY A 74 13.43 32.70 -4.67
N GLY A 75 13.42 31.45 -5.16
CA GLY A 75 13.86 30.25 -4.42
C GLY A 75 13.08 29.88 -3.14
N MET A 76 12.13 30.72 -2.70
CA MET A 76 11.34 30.58 -1.48
C MET A 76 9.88 31.02 -1.72
N SER A 77 9.23 30.45 -2.73
CA SER A 77 7.83 30.77 -3.05
C SER A 77 6.94 29.53 -3.09
N THR A 78 5.64 29.75 -2.91
CA THR A 78 4.59 28.73 -2.98
C THR A 78 4.55 27.97 -4.31
N THR A 79 5.10 28.53 -5.39
CA THR A 79 5.13 27.86 -6.70
C THR A 79 6.30 26.89 -6.89
N MET A 80 7.12 26.65 -5.86
CA MET A 80 8.27 25.75 -5.97
C MET A 80 7.83 24.29 -6.09
N THR A 81 8.27 23.63 -7.15
CA THR A 81 7.96 22.24 -7.46
C THR A 81 9.18 21.37 -7.23
N PHE A 82 9.00 20.31 -6.45
CA PHE A 82 10.03 19.31 -6.15
C PHE A 82 9.64 17.99 -6.79
N THR A 83 10.53 17.47 -7.64
CA THR A 83 10.38 16.17 -8.28
C THR A 83 11.27 15.17 -7.56
N TYR A 84 10.66 14.15 -6.98
CA TYR A 84 11.31 13.06 -6.28
C TYR A 84 11.22 11.78 -7.08
N ARG A 85 12.27 10.97 -7.04
CA ARG A 85 12.28 9.59 -7.52
C ARG A 85 12.16 8.65 -6.34
N LEU A 86 11.24 7.71 -6.41
CA LEU A 86 11.05 6.67 -5.42
C LEU A 86 12.06 5.56 -5.73
N LEU A 87 12.99 5.32 -4.80
CA LEU A 87 13.98 4.25 -4.92
C LEU A 87 13.40 2.88 -4.56
N ASP A 88 12.22 2.88 -3.93
CA ASP A 88 11.50 1.71 -3.44
C ASP A 88 10.39 1.24 -4.40
N ALA A 89 10.15 1.93 -5.52
CA ALA A 89 9.07 1.64 -6.46
C ALA A 89 9.14 0.24 -7.13
N GLY A 90 10.26 -0.48 -6.98
CA GLY A 90 10.42 -1.87 -7.41
C GLY A 90 10.52 -2.88 -6.27
N LYS A 91 10.43 -2.43 -5.01
CA LYS A 91 10.32 -3.30 -3.84
C LYS A 91 8.87 -3.30 -3.41
N GLU A 92 8.03 -3.93 -4.22
CA GLU A 92 6.68 -4.21 -3.80
C GLU A 92 6.70 -4.84 -2.42
N GLN A 93 5.85 -4.32 -1.55
CA GLN A 93 5.30 -5.10 -0.47
C GLN A 93 4.67 -6.32 -1.13
N THR A 94 5.41 -7.42 -1.21
CA THR A 94 4.84 -8.76 -1.28
C THR A 94 4.06 -8.93 0.00
N LYS A 95 2.85 -8.36 0.08
CA LYS A 95 1.78 -9.12 0.71
C LYS A 95 1.82 -10.45 -0.04
N PRO A 96 1.95 -11.61 0.63
CA PRO A 96 1.64 -12.84 -0.04
C PRO A 96 0.18 -12.67 -0.46
N GLN A 97 -0.01 -12.33 -1.73
CA GLN A 97 -1.29 -12.40 -2.37
C GLN A 97 -1.55 -13.89 -2.35
N ALA A 98 -2.17 -14.35 -1.26
CA ALA A 98 -2.52 -15.73 -1.06
C ALA A 98 -3.23 -16.14 -2.35
N ASP A 99 -2.60 -17.06 -3.08
CA ASP A 99 -2.95 -17.43 -4.43
C ASP A 99 -4.44 -17.76 -4.48
N GLY A 100 -5.28 -16.83 -4.93
CA GLY A 100 -6.75 -16.82 -4.84
C GLY A 100 -7.41 -18.07 -4.23
N LEU A 101 -7.89 -18.99 -5.08
CA LEU A 101 -8.55 -20.23 -4.65
C LEU A 101 -7.58 -21.31 -4.12
N LEU A 102 -6.28 -21.22 -4.41
CA LEU A 102 -5.27 -22.14 -3.86
C LEU A 102 -5.10 -21.96 -2.35
N SER A 103 -5.38 -20.77 -1.82
CA SER A 103 -5.44 -20.53 -0.37
C SER A 103 -6.53 -21.36 0.35
N LEU A 104 -7.54 -21.81 -0.39
CA LEU A 104 -8.62 -22.67 0.12
C LEU A 104 -8.26 -24.17 0.02
N TYR A 105 -7.13 -24.52 -0.60
CA TYR A 105 -6.72 -25.90 -0.76
C TYR A 105 -6.46 -26.54 0.62
N GLY A 106 -7.23 -27.58 0.94
CA GLY A 106 -7.11 -28.30 2.21
C GLY A 106 -8.02 -27.81 3.35
N ILE A 107 -8.87 -26.81 3.14
CA ILE A 107 -9.80 -26.30 4.18
C ILE A 107 -10.73 -27.39 4.75
N GLY A 108 -11.08 -28.41 3.95
CA GLY A 108 -11.91 -29.53 4.37
C GLY A 108 -11.14 -30.75 4.89
N LYS A 109 -9.80 -30.69 4.99
CA LYS A 109 -8.97 -31.88 5.26
C LYS A 109 -9.33 -32.57 6.58
N GLU A 110 -9.53 -31.81 7.64
CA GLU A 110 -9.84 -32.37 8.97
C GLU A 110 -11.24 -33.01 9.02
N VAL A 111 -12.23 -32.36 8.40
CA VAL A 111 -13.60 -32.87 8.32
C VAL A 111 -13.63 -34.19 7.55
N PHE A 112 -12.98 -34.25 6.38
CA PHE A 112 -12.91 -35.49 5.60
C PHE A 112 -12.07 -36.56 6.28
N ALA A 113 -11.02 -36.21 7.03
CA ALA A 113 -10.26 -37.18 7.81
C ALA A 113 -11.12 -37.82 8.91
N SER A 114 -11.95 -37.04 9.60
CA SER A 114 -12.87 -37.54 10.62
C SER A 114 -13.97 -38.46 10.07
N LEU A 115 -14.33 -38.30 8.78
CA LEU A 115 -15.30 -39.13 8.09
C LEU A 115 -14.69 -40.39 7.44
N GLY A 116 -13.41 -40.69 7.73
CA GLY A 116 -12.71 -41.85 7.15
C GLY A 116 -12.11 -41.60 5.76
N GLY A 117 -12.03 -40.34 5.33
CA GLY A 117 -11.53 -39.90 4.02
C GLY A 117 -12.66 -39.55 3.05
N GLY A 118 -12.39 -38.64 2.10
CA GLY A 118 -13.39 -38.17 1.13
C GLY A 118 -13.97 -39.30 0.27
N GLU A 119 -13.15 -40.29 -0.11
CA GLU A 119 -13.59 -41.47 -0.85
C GLU A 119 -14.51 -42.38 -0.04
N ALA A 120 -14.28 -42.52 1.27
CA ALA A 120 -15.13 -43.33 2.14
C ALA A 120 -16.52 -42.68 2.30
N PHE A 121 -16.55 -41.35 2.45
CA PHE A 121 -17.79 -40.59 2.50
C PHE A 121 -18.60 -40.71 1.20
N ILE A 122 -17.98 -40.50 0.04
CA ILE A 122 -18.66 -40.61 -1.27
C ILE A 122 -19.18 -42.04 -1.50
N ARG A 123 -18.44 -43.07 -1.06
CA ARG A 123 -18.89 -44.46 -1.16
C ARG A 123 -20.14 -44.71 -0.32
N SER A 124 -20.12 -44.29 0.95
CA SER A 124 -21.28 -44.40 1.86
C SER A 124 -22.51 -43.71 1.30
N GLU A 125 -22.35 -42.48 0.78
CA GLU A 125 -23.46 -41.73 0.17
C GLU A 125 -24.02 -42.45 -1.07
N ARG A 126 -23.16 -43.04 -1.91
CA ARG A 126 -23.61 -43.81 -3.09
C ARG A 126 -24.36 -45.07 -2.70
N GLU A 127 -23.85 -45.82 -1.73
CA GLU A 127 -24.54 -47.01 -1.22
C GLU A 127 -25.91 -46.66 -0.64
N ASN A 128 -26.00 -45.55 0.09
CA ASN A 128 -27.26 -45.06 0.65
C ASN A 128 -28.23 -44.53 -0.43
N PHE A 129 -27.72 -43.90 -1.49
CA PHE A 129 -28.53 -43.37 -2.61
C PHE A 129 -29.12 -44.47 -3.50
N TYR A 130 -28.41 -45.59 -3.69
CA TYR A 130 -28.89 -46.73 -4.47
C TYR A 130 -29.57 -47.82 -3.63
N GLY A 131 -29.55 -47.72 -2.30
CA GLY A 131 -30.04 -48.72 -1.35
C GLY A 131 -31.57 -48.82 -1.23
N ASP A 132 -32.34 -47.83 -1.69
CA ASP A 132 -33.82 -47.89 -1.67
C ASP A 132 -34.40 -48.33 -3.03
N LYS A 133 -33.94 -49.49 -3.52
CA LYS A 133 -34.75 -50.28 -4.47
C LYS A 133 -35.39 -51.42 -3.69
N LYS A 134 -36.40 -51.09 -2.88
CA LYS A 134 -37.29 -52.12 -2.35
C LYS A 134 -38.03 -52.77 -3.51
N GLU A 135 -37.75 -54.04 -3.71
CA GLU A 135 -38.48 -54.94 -4.59
C GLU A 135 -39.96 -54.88 -4.21
N HIS A 136 -40.79 -54.32 -5.10
CA HIS A 136 -42.24 -54.42 -4.99
C HIS A 136 -42.67 -55.73 -5.69
N PRO A 137 -43.39 -56.62 -5.00
CA PRO A 137 -43.88 -57.90 -5.56
C PRO A 137 -44.92 -57.70 -6.67
#